data_AF-A0A7N5KIW6-F1
#
_entry.id   AF-A0A7N5KIW6-F1
#
_cell.length_a   1.000
_cell.length_b   1.000
_cell.length_c   1.000
_cell.angle_alpha   90.00
_cell.angle_beta   90.00
_cell.angle_gamma   90.00
#
_symmetry.space_group_name_H-M   'P 1'
#
loop_
_entity.id
_entity.type
_entity.pdbx_description
1 polymer ?
#
loop_
_entity_poly.entity_id
_entity_poly.type
_entity_poly.pdbx_seq_one_letter_code
_entity_poly.pdbx_strand_id
1 'polypeptide(L)'
;MASAVLALRTRAAVTALLSPPQAASLAVRYASKKTGGSSKNLGGKSPGKRFGLKKMEGHYVHAGNIIATQRHFRWHPGAHVSCSVAFPLYSFPGP
;
A
#
# COMPACT_ATOMS: atom_id res chain seq x y z
N MET A 1 76.48 -6.21 -24.68
CA MET A 1 75.05 -6.54 -24.79
C MET A 1 74.18 -6.01 -23.63
N ALA A 2 74.72 -5.62 -22.47
CA ALA A 2 73.92 -5.17 -21.32
C ALA A 2 73.41 -3.71 -21.38
N SER A 3 74.10 -2.80 -22.09
CA SER A 3 73.78 -1.37 -22.07
C SER A 3 72.53 -0.98 -22.88
N ALA A 4 72.17 -1.78 -23.89
CA ALA A 4 70.99 -1.51 -24.73
C ALA A 4 69.67 -1.80 -23.99
N VAL A 5 69.67 -2.77 -23.07
CA VAL A 5 68.48 -3.15 -22.29
C VAL A 5 68.15 -2.10 -21.23
N LEU A 6 69.18 -1.46 -20.64
CA LEU A 6 68.99 -0.39 -19.67
C LEU A 6 68.42 0.87 -20.34
N ALA A 7 68.89 1.21 -21.55
CA ALA A 7 68.39 2.37 -22.32
C ALA A 7 66.94 2.20 -22.81
N LEU A 8 66.49 0.98 -23.09
CA LEU A 8 65.12 0.70 -23.49
C LEU A 8 64.16 0.75 -22.28
N ARG A 9 64.65 0.36 -21.09
CA ARG A 9 63.88 0.45 -19.83
C ARG A 9 63.69 1.87 -19.33
N THR A 10 64.68 2.75 -19.50
CA THR A 10 64.56 4.16 -19.11
C THR A 10 63.62 4.94 -20.04
N ARG A 11 63.59 4.62 -21.34
CA ARG A 11 62.65 5.25 -22.29
C ARG A 11 61.19 4.93 -21.98
N ALA A 12 60.84 3.67 -21.71
CA ALA A 12 59.46 3.28 -21.42
C ALA A 12 58.89 3.95 -20.15
N ALA A 13 59.73 4.14 -19.12
CA ALA A 13 59.33 4.83 -17.90
C ALA A 13 59.07 6.33 -18.13
N VAL A 14 59.86 6.96 -19.00
CA VAL A 14 59.70 8.39 -19.32
C VAL A 14 58.45 8.65 -20.16
N THR A 15 58.08 7.76 -21.08
CA THR A 15 56.85 7.90 -21.88
C THR A 15 55.58 7.72 -21.04
N ALA A 16 55.63 6.92 -19.96
CA ALA A 16 54.50 6.75 -19.05
C ALA A 16 54.24 8.02 -18.20
N LEU A 17 55.29 8.76 -17.85
CA LEU A 17 55.21 9.96 -17.00
C LEU A 17 54.79 11.23 -17.76
N LEU A 18 54.96 11.27 -19.08
CA LEU A 18 54.60 12.42 -19.92
C LEU A 18 53.27 12.26 -20.68
N SER A 19 52.53 11.16 -20.47
CA SER A 19 51.23 11.00 -21.14
C SER A 19 50.17 11.87 -20.46
N PRO A 20 49.44 12.74 -21.18
CA PRO A 20 48.38 13.53 -20.58
C PRO A 20 47.30 12.59 -20.04
N PRO A 21 46.75 12.84 -18.83
CA PRO A 21 45.66 12.03 -18.32
C PRO A 21 44.50 12.17 -19.31
N GLN A 22 44.06 11.06 -19.89
CA GLN A 22 42.85 11.03 -20.71
C GLN A 22 41.74 11.65 -19.88
N ALA A 23 41.33 12.86 -20.25
CA ALA A 23 40.28 13.60 -19.58
C ALA A 23 39.08 12.67 -19.47
N ALA A 24 38.80 12.21 -18.24
CA ALA A 24 37.63 11.43 -17.93
C ALA A 24 36.45 12.23 -18.49
N SER A 25 35.78 11.65 -19.49
CA SER A 25 34.59 12.23 -20.10
C SER A 25 33.67 12.65 -18.97
N LEU A 26 33.52 13.96 -18.80
CA LEU A 26 32.62 14.53 -17.81
C LEU A 26 31.24 13.99 -18.17
N ALA A 27 30.78 12.99 -17.40
CA ALA A 27 29.50 12.36 -17.59
C ALA A 27 28.42 13.38 -17.25
N VAL A 28 28.08 14.21 -18.23
CA VAL A 28 26.96 15.15 -18.17
C VAL A 28 25.69 14.31 -18.07
N ARG A 29 25.12 14.22 -16.87
CA ARG A 29 23.79 13.67 -16.68
C ARG A 29 22.78 14.78 -16.94
N TYR A 30 22.07 14.72 -18.06
CA TYR A 30 20.91 15.57 -18.27
C TYR A 30 19.84 15.25 -17.23
N ALA A 31 19.28 16.27 -16.61
CA ALA A 31 18.14 16.10 -15.70
C ALA A 31 16.92 15.61 -16.50
N SER A 32 16.49 14.38 -16.24
CA SER A 32 15.22 13.87 -16.77
C SER A 32 14.07 14.32 -15.87
N LYS A 33 12.98 14.83 -16.46
CA LYS A 33 11.75 15.05 -15.68
C LYS A 33 11.19 13.70 -15.26
N LYS A 34 11.09 13.49 -13.95
CA LYS A 34 10.48 12.28 -13.38
C LYS A 34 9.01 12.25 -13.79
N THR A 35 8.61 11.22 -14.54
CA THR A 35 7.21 10.91 -14.83
C THR A 35 6.42 10.81 -13.53
N GLY A 36 5.22 11.41 -13.51
CA GLY A 36 4.34 11.47 -12.35
C GLY A 36 4.01 10.08 -11.78
N GLY A 37 4.09 9.94 -10.46
CA GLY A 37 3.72 8.72 -9.77
C GLY A 37 2.20 8.54 -9.75
N SER A 38 1.73 7.36 -10.18
CA SER A 38 0.35 6.95 -9.96
C SER A 38 0.16 6.48 -8.51
N SER A 39 -1.00 6.77 -7.93
CA SER A 39 -1.38 6.22 -6.63
C SER A 39 -1.43 4.69 -6.71
N LYS A 40 -0.63 4.02 -5.88
CA LYS A 40 -0.70 2.56 -5.68
C LYS A 40 -1.90 2.14 -4.83
N ASN A 41 -2.63 3.11 -4.27
CA ASN A 41 -3.79 2.86 -3.43
C ASN A 41 -5.02 2.70 -4.32
N LEU A 42 -5.32 1.45 -4.69
CA LEU A 42 -6.47 1.06 -5.52
C LEU A 42 -7.78 0.88 -4.70
N GLY A 43 -7.74 1.15 -3.39
CA GLY A 43 -8.83 0.87 -2.44
C GLY A 43 -9.74 2.05 -2.12
N GLY A 44 -10.70 1.82 -1.22
CA GLY A 44 -11.58 2.88 -0.66
C GLY A 44 -12.93 3.05 -1.33
N LYS A 45 -13.23 2.31 -2.41
CA LYS A 45 -14.52 2.36 -3.12
C LYS A 45 -15.55 1.32 -2.63
N SER A 46 -15.45 0.85 -1.39
CA SER A 46 -16.42 -0.12 -0.87
C SER A 46 -17.79 0.55 -0.68
N PRO A 47 -18.88 -0.03 -1.21
CA PRO A 47 -20.22 0.52 -1.03
C PRO A 47 -20.64 0.48 0.44
N GLY A 48 -21.43 1.47 0.85
CA GLY A 48 -22.02 1.50 2.18
C GLY A 48 -23.01 0.35 2.40
N LYS A 49 -22.92 -0.34 3.55
CA LYS A 49 -23.71 -1.53 3.88
C LYS A 49 -25.10 -1.24 4.50
N ARG A 50 -25.52 0.03 4.56
CA ARG A 50 -26.84 0.47 5.07
C ARG A 50 -27.20 -0.07 6.47
N PHE A 51 -26.21 -0.12 7.35
CA PHE A 51 -26.40 -0.44 8.77
C PHE A 51 -27.24 0.62 9.47
N GLY A 52 -27.96 0.20 10.51
CA GLY A 52 -28.77 1.08 11.34
C GLY A 52 -30.05 0.41 11.84
N LEU A 53 -30.86 1.21 12.52
CA LEU A 53 -32.16 0.82 13.04
C LEU A 53 -33.16 0.68 11.88
N LYS A 54 -33.96 -0.38 11.89
CA LYS A 54 -35.01 -0.66 10.90
C LYS A 54 -36.41 -0.54 11.50
N LYS A 55 -36.54 -0.80 12.81
CA LYS A 55 -37.77 -0.61 13.58
C LYS A 55 -37.46 0.22 14.82
N MET A 56 -38.20 1.31 14.99
CA MET A 56 -38.14 2.15 16.19
C MET A 56 -38.92 1.50 17.34
N GLU A 57 -38.77 2.06 18.53
CA GLU A 57 -39.51 1.63 19.73
C GLU A 57 -41.02 1.75 19.51
N GLY A 58 -41.80 0.81 20.05
CA GLY A 58 -43.27 0.80 19.93
C GLY A 58 -43.83 0.36 18.56
N HIS A 59 -42.99 0.11 17.56
CA HIS A 59 -43.47 -0.47 16.30
C HIS A 59 -43.84 -1.93 16.47
N TYR A 60 -44.94 -2.35 15.82
CA TYR A 60 -45.30 -3.75 15.76
C TYR A 60 -44.31 -4.53 14.87
N VAL A 61 -43.82 -5.66 15.38
CA VAL A 61 -42.79 -6.47 14.73
C VAL A 61 -43.23 -7.94 14.74
N HIS A 62 -43.30 -8.55 13.56
CA HIS A 62 -43.52 -9.99 13.44
C HIS A 62 -42.24 -10.77 13.75
N ALA A 63 -42.43 -12.05 14.06
CA ALA A 63 -41.41 -13.08 14.05
C ALA A 63 -40.48 -12.97 12.82
N GLY A 64 -39.17 -12.99 13.03
CA GLY A 64 -38.19 -12.99 11.95
C GLY A 64 -37.94 -11.63 11.29
N ASN A 65 -38.62 -10.56 11.73
CA ASN A 65 -38.30 -9.22 11.26
C ASN A 65 -36.98 -8.72 11.88
N ILE A 66 -36.24 -7.96 11.08
CA ILE A 66 -34.98 -7.34 11.50
C ILE A 66 -35.26 -6.02 12.22
N ILE A 67 -34.78 -5.89 13.46
CA ILE A 67 -34.96 -4.68 14.27
C ILE A 67 -33.84 -3.67 13.99
N ALA A 68 -32.58 -4.14 13.97
CA ALA A 68 -31.42 -3.33 13.65
C ALA A 68 -30.33 -4.18 12.99
N THR A 69 -29.54 -3.55 12.13
CA THR A 69 -28.31 -4.14 11.59
C THR A 69 -27.11 -3.31 12.04
N GLN A 70 -26.08 -3.98 12.53
CA GLN A 70 -24.89 -3.31 13.07
C GLN A 70 -23.62 -4.04 12.63
N ARG A 71 -22.47 -3.35 12.59
CA ARG A 71 -21.17 -3.99 12.34
C ARG A 71 -20.48 -4.39 13.64
N HIS A 72 -20.63 -3.55 14.66
CA HIS A 72 -20.12 -3.74 16.00
C HIS A 72 -21.30 -3.68 16.95
N PHE A 73 -21.18 -4.32 18.11
CA PHE A 73 -22.22 -4.28 19.14
C PHE A 73 -22.39 -2.86 19.68
N ARG A 74 -23.38 -2.15 19.16
CA ARG A 74 -23.89 -0.89 19.70
C ARG A 74 -25.18 -1.13 20.50
N TRP A 75 -26.00 -2.08 20.04
CA TRP A 75 -27.22 -2.51 20.70
C TRP A 75 -27.10 -3.97 21.09
N HIS A 76 -27.47 -4.26 22.34
CA HIS A 76 -27.51 -5.62 22.87
C HIS A 76 -28.90 -6.22 22.70
N PRO A 77 -29.01 -7.51 22.34
CA PRO A 77 -30.30 -8.18 22.27
C PRO A 77 -30.96 -8.21 23.65
N GLY A 78 -32.25 -7.86 23.70
CA GLY A 78 -33.08 -7.97 24.89
C GLY A 78 -33.92 -9.26 24.90
N ALA A 79 -34.97 -9.28 25.72
CA ALA A 79 -35.93 -10.39 25.74
C ALA A 79 -36.60 -10.55 24.36
N HIS A 80 -36.77 -11.80 23.91
CA HIS A 80 -37.40 -12.17 22.63
C HIS A 80 -36.68 -11.66 21.36
N VAL A 81 -35.41 -11.27 21.47
CA VAL A 81 -34.58 -10.86 20.33
C VAL A 81 -33.34 -11.75 20.22
N SER A 82 -33.13 -12.38 19.08
CA SER A 82 -31.93 -13.18 18.80
C SER A 82 -30.91 -12.38 17.98
N CYS A 83 -29.61 -12.56 18.27
CA CYS A 83 -28.52 -11.96 17.51
C CYS A 83 -27.78 -13.05 16.73
N SER A 84 -27.59 -12.87 15.43
CA SER A 84 -26.78 -13.78 14.60
C SER A 84 -25.31 -13.35 14.53
N VAL A 85 -24.42 -14.32 14.35
CA VAL A 85 -22.96 -14.19 14.16
C VAL A 85 -22.56 -13.23 13.02
N ALA A 86 -23.46 -12.98 12.05
CA ALA A 86 -23.26 -12.04 10.95
C ALA A 86 -23.95 -10.66 11.15
N PHE A 87 -24.52 -10.42 12.34
CA PHE A 87 -25.21 -9.19 12.79
C PHE A 87 -26.45 -8.74 12.01
N PRO A 88 -27.55 -9.49 12.14
CA PRO A 88 -28.86 -8.83 12.39
C PRO A 88 -29.52 -9.28 13.70
N LEU A 89 -30.25 -8.36 14.33
CA LEU A 89 -31.18 -8.63 15.45
C LEU A 89 -32.55 -9.06 14.90
N TYR A 90 -33.02 -10.24 15.29
CA TYR A 90 -34.31 -10.81 14.88
C TYR A 90 -35.28 -10.87 16.06
N SER A 91 -36.54 -10.48 15.84
CA SER A 91 -37.62 -10.67 16.81
C SER A 91 -38.18 -12.10 16.74
N PHE A 92 -38.39 -12.77 17.86
CA PHE A 92 -39.14 -14.03 17.94
C PHE A 92 -40.49 -13.77 18.64
N PRO A 93 -41.61 -14.33 18.15
CA PRO A 93 -42.87 -14.23 18.84
C PRO A 93 -42.81 -15.16 20.06
N GLY A 94 -43.11 -14.64 21.24
CA GLY A 94 -43.47 -15.50 22.38
C GLY A 94 -44.82 -16.19 22.12
N PRO A 95 -45.17 -17.23 22.89
CA PRO A 95 -46.49 -17.85 22.83
C PRO A 95 -47.62 -16.84 23.08
#